data_AF-A0A928W7M4-F1
#
_entry.id   AF-A0A928W7M4-F1
#
_cell.length_a   1.000
_cell.length_b   1.000
_cell.length_c   1.000
_cell.angle_alpha   90.00
_cell.angle_beta   90.00
_cell.angle_gamma   90.00
#
_symmetry.space_group_name_H-M   'P 1'
#
loop_
_entity.id
_entity.type
_entity.pdbx_description
1 polymer ?
#
loop_
_entity_poly.entity_id
_entity_poly.type
_entity_poly.pdbx_seq_one_letter_code
_entity_poly.pdbx_strand_id
1 'polypeptide(L)'
;MNKTIELSTGKIVDLSRFVALIPNDDTTENTQYSLILEGYPQSINLNYEEANSIKKHLKLGTEKKHDGTWDREEQLRLNQPKMKKLKEKIERMKQEQPSAEKAEFFESFKRTMDAHRPEGRKLYEH
;
A
#
# COMPACT_ATOMS: atom_id res chain seq x y z
N MET A 1 13.59 15.80 -7.44
CA MET A 1 14.22 15.22 -8.65
C MET A 1 13.51 15.83 -9.84
N ASN A 2 14.14 16.77 -10.55
CA ASN A 2 13.53 17.38 -11.73
C ASN A 2 13.68 16.41 -12.90
N LYS A 3 12.59 15.75 -13.28
CA LYS A 3 12.56 14.83 -14.42
C LYS A 3 11.66 15.43 -15.50
N THR A 4 12.17 16.47 -16.13
CA THR A 4 11.57 17.01 -17.34
C THR A 4 11.90 16.06 -18.50
N ILE A 5 10.88 15.67 -19.27
CA ILE A 5 11.04 14.84 -20.47
C ILE A 5 10.43 15.55 -21.67
N GLU A 6 10.99 15.29 -22.84
CA GLU A 6 10.40 15.71 -24.12
C GLU A 6 9.70 14.50 -24.74
N LEU A 7 8.43 14.68 -25.11
CA LEU A 7 7.62 13.70 -25.79
C LEU A 7 7.85 13.75 -27.30
N SER A 8 7.50 12.69 -28.03
CA SER A 8 7.67 12.60 -29.49
C SER A 8 6.90 13.68 -30.27
N THR A 9 5.87 14.27 -29.67
CA THR A 9 5.12 15.41 -30.23
C THR A 9 5.77 16.78 -29.95
N GLY A 10 6.94 16.81 -29.30
CA GLY A 10 7.63 18.03 -28.87
C GLY A 10 7.09 18.63 -27.56
N LYS A 11 6.12 17.99 -26.90
CA LYS A 11 5.61 18.43 -25.60
C LYS A 11 6.66 18.18 -24.52
N ILE A 12 7.01 19.22 -23.77
CA ILE A 12 7.92 19.13 -22.62
C ILE A 12 7.08 18.99 -21.36
N VAL A 13 7.31 17.91 -20.60
CA VAL A 13 6.52 17.54 -19.43
C VAL A 13 7.41 17.38 -18.22
N ASP A 14 7.06 18.03 -17.10
CA ASP A 14 7.70 17.79 -15.82
C ASP A 14 7.02 16.62 -15.08
N LEU A 15 7.69 15.46 -15.07
CA LEU A 15 7.21 14.27 -14.37
C LEU A 15 7.40 14.35 -12.85
N SER A 16 8.03 15.40 -12.31
CA SER A 16 8.11 15.60 -10.86
C SER A 16 6.73 15.82 -10.23
N ARG A 17 5.77 16.31 -11.04
CA ARG A 17 4.39 16.59 -10.67
C ARG A 17 3.42 15.50 -11.15
N PHE A 18 3.91 14.31 -11.46
CA PHE A 18 3.05 13.22 -11.93
C PHE A 18 2.00 12.84 -10.88
N VAL A 19 0.72 12.86 -11.27
CA VAL A 19 -0.39 12.40 -10.42
C VAL A 19 -0.94 11.08 -10.95
N ALA A 20 -1.37 11.04 -12.21
CA ALA A 20 -2.00 9.86 -12.79
C ALA A 20 -1.82 9.79 -14.31
N LEU A 21 -1.88 8.57 -14.85
CA LEU A 21 -1.97 8.27 -16.29
C LEU A 21 -3.17 7.34 -16.51
N ILE A 22 -4.22 7.86 -17.13
CA ILE A 22 -5.51 7.17 -17.27
C ILE A 22 -5.72 6.80 -18.73
N PRO A 23 -6.03 5.54 -19.08
CA PRO A 23 -6.45 5.19 -20.43
C PRO A 23 -7.85 5.76 -20.71
N ASN A 24 -8.04 6.34 -21.89
CA ASN A 24 -9.35 6.75 -22.38
C ASN A 24 -9.93 5.60 -23.21
N ASP A 25 -11.05 5.03 -22.75
CA ASP A 25 -11.68 3.85 -23.36
C ASP A 25 -12.58 4.18 -24.57
N ASP A 26 -12.66 5.47 -24.96
CA ASP A 26 -13.64 5.94 -25.94
C ASP A 26 -13.32 5.59 -27.41
N THR A 27 -12.15 5.03 -27.73
CA THR A 27 -11.81 4.69 -29.13
C THR A 27 -11.09 3.36 -29.28
N THR A 28 -11.74 2.43 -29.98
CA THR A 28 -11.35 1.04 -30.26
C THR A 28 -10.10 0.84 -31.12
N GLU A 29 -9.45 1.90 -31.63
CA GLU A 29 -8.29 1.76 -32.53
C GLU A 29 -7.06 2.58 -32.13
N ASN A 30 -7.17 3.49 -31.16
CA ASN A 30 -6.04 4.26 -30.63
C ASN A 30 -6.25 4.46 -29.14
N THR A 31 -5.59 3.67 -28.30
CA THR A 31 -5.62 3.84 -26.85
C THR A 31 -4.96 5.18 -26.51
N GLN A 32 -5.78 6.22 -26.35
CA GLN A 32 -5.34 7.51 -25.89
C GLN A 32 -5.20 7.48 -24.37
N TYR A 33 -4.22 8.20 -23.84
CA TYR A 33 -3.99 8.31 -22.41
C TYR A 33 -4.12 9.75 -21.96
N SER A 34 -4.78 9.97 -20.84
CA SER A 34 -4.87 11.25 -20.15
C SER A 34 -3.81 11.30 -19.05
N LEU A 35 -2.82 12.19 -19.19
CA LEU A 35 -1.83 12.48 -18.16
C LEU A 35 -2.32 13.62 -17.27
N ILE A 36 -2.31 13.40 -15.96
CA ILE A 36 -2.65 14.39 -14.93
C ILE A 36 -1.39 14.79 -14.18
N LEU A 37 -1.16 16.10 -14.10
CA LEU A 37 -0.05 16.70 -13.38
C LEU A 37 -0.56 17.59 -12.25
N GLU A 38 0.15 17.60 -11.14
CA GLU A 38 -0.15 18.43 -9.98
C GLU A 38 -0.08 19.92 -10.33
N GLY A 39 -1.14 20.66 -9.99
CA GLY A 39 -1.25 22.10 -10.29
C GLY A 39 -1.57 22.43 -11.74
N TYR A 40 -1.88 21.43 -12.58
CA TYR A 40 -2.36 21.65 -13.94
C TYR A 40 -3.85 21.27 -14.06
N PRO A 41 -4.74 22.20 -14.46
CA PRO A 41 -6.18 22.00 -14.37
C PRO A 41 -6.76 21.09 -15.46
N GLN A 42 -6.01 20.83 -16.54
CA GLN A 42 -6.48 20.04 -17.70
C GLN A 42 -5.64 18.77 -17.85
N SER A 43 -6.25 17.66 -18.25
CA SER A 43 -5.46 16.48 -18.62
C SER A 43 -4.72 16.72 -19.94
N ILE A 44 -3.51 16.18 -20.05
CA ILE A 44 -2.75 16.18 -21.30
C ILE A 44 -3.07 14.88 -22.04
N ASN A 45 -3.65 15.00 -23.23
CA ASN A 45 -3.89 13.86 -24.11
C ASN A 45 -2.57 13.38 -24.73
N LEU A 46 -2.32 12.09 -24.56
CA LEU A 46 -1.13 11.38 -25.01
C LEU A 46 -1.53 10.23 -25.92
N ASN A 47 -0.70 9.98 -26.92
CA ASN A 47 -0.78 8.76 -27.71
C ASN A 47 -0.13 7.57 -26.96
N TYR A 48 -0.28 6.37 -27.53
CA TYR A 48 0.28 5.14 -26.96
C TYR A 48 1.81 5.18 -26.78
N GLU A 49 2.54 5.76 -27.75
CA GLU A 49 4.00 5.85 -27.70
C GLU A 49 4.49 6.79 -26.60
N GLU A 50 3.86 7.96 -26.47
CA GLU A 50 4.11 8.95 -25.44
C GLU A 50 3.82 8.36 -24.05
N ALA A 51 2.69 7.67 -23.91
CA ALA A 51 2.34 6.98 -22.68
C ALA A 51 3.37 5.91 -22.30
N ASN A 52 3.88 5.15 -23.29
CA ASN A 52 4.94 4.16 -23.04
C ASN A 52 6.28 4.81 -22.67
N SER A 53 6.61 5.95 -23.26
CA SER A 53 7.80 6.72 -22.88
C SER A 53 7.71 7.19 -21.42
N ILE A 54 6.54 7.68 -21.00
CA ILE A 54 6.28 8.07 -19.61
C ILE A 54 6.37 6.87 -18.66
N LYS A 55 5.73 5.74 -18.99
CA LYS A 55 5.80 4.51 -18.17
C LYS A 55 7.24 4.07 -17.94
N LYS A 56 8.09 4.09 -18.98
CA LYS A 56 9.53 3.79 -18.88
C LYS A 56 10.26 4.77 -17.96
N HIS A 57 10.03 6.08 -18.10
CA HIS A 57 10.68 7.10 -17.26
C HIS A 57 10.25 7.04 -15.79
N LEU A 58 8.98 6.68 -15.54
CA LEU A 58 8.42 6.44 -14.22
C LEU A 58 8.82 5.06 -13.64
N LYS A 59 9.52 4.21 -14.41
CA LYS A 59 9.86 2.83 -14.04
C LYS A 59 8.64 1.96 -13.73
N LEU A 60 7.47 2.34 -14.22
CA LEU A 60 6.23 1.58 -14.09
C LEU A 60 6.32 0.35 -15.01
N GLY A 61 6.45 -0.84 -14.43
CA GLY A 61 6.65 -2.10 -15.16
C GLY A 61 8.07 -2.68 -15.13
N THR A 62 9.01 -2.07 -14.40
CA THR A 62 10.32 -2.69 -14.09
C THR A 62 10.35 -3.45 -12.77
N GLU A 63 9.24 -3.52 -12.05
CA GLU A 63 9.08 -4.63 -11.12
C GLU A 63 9.09 -5.87 -12.00
N LYS A 64 10.20 -6.61 -11.92
CA LYS A 64 10.25 -8.00 -12.38
C LYS A 64 8.93 -8.60 -11.91
N LYS A 65 8.03 -8.86 -12.85
CA LYS A 65 6.97 -9.84 -12.60
C LYS A 65 7.78 -11.06 -12.19
N HIS A 66 7.79 -11.38 -10.89
CA HIS A 66 8.26 -12.67 -10.45
C HIS A 66 7.43 -13.63 -11.28
N ASP A 67 8.11 -14.23 -12.25
CA ASP A 67 7.64 -15.37 -12.99
C ASP A 67 7.11 -16.34 -11.94
N GLY A 68 5.83 -16.64 -12.03
CA GLY A 68 5.04 -17.31 -10.99
C GLY A 68 5.44 -18.76 -10.72
N THR A 69 6.70 -19.13 -10.90
CA THR A 69 7.27 -20.38 -10.41
C THR A 69 7.56 -20.20 -8.92
N TRP A 70 6.50 -20.17 -8.12
CA TRP A 70 6.61 -20.17 -6.67
C TRP A 70 7.11 -21.55 -6.24
N ASP A 71 8.43 -21.73 -6.21
CA ASP A 71 9.03 -22.94 -5.66
C ASP A 71 8.84 -22.94 -4.15
N ARG A 72 7.84 -23.72 -3.73
CA ARG A 72 7.43 -23.89 -2.34
C ARG A 72 8.61 -24.31 -1.47
N GLU A 73 9.48 -25.18 -1.96
CA GLU A 73 10.57 -25.75 -1.17
C GLU A 73 11.68 -24.72 -0.95
N GLU A 74 12.03 -23.96 -1.98
CA GLU A 74 13.00 -22.88 -1.86
C GLU A 74 12.49 -21.76 -0.96
N GLN A 75 11.22 -21.38 -1.08
CA GLN A 75 10.60 -20.38 -0.22
C GLN A 75 10.53 -20.84 1.24
N LEU A 76 10.20 -22.11 1.49
CA LEU A 76 10.26 -22.66 2.84
C LEU A 76 11.67 -22.58 3.42
N ARG A 77 12.70 -22.95 2.64
CA ARG A 77 14.11 -22.84 3.04
C ARG A 77 14.50 -21.40 3.40
N LEU A 78 14.15 -20.43 2.55
CA LEU A 78 14.45 -19.01 2.78
C LEU A 78 13.71 -18.44 4.01
N ASN A 79 12.53 -18.97 4.31
CA ASN A 79 11.69 -18.50 5.41
C ASN A 79 11.98 -19.19 6.75
N GLN A 80 12.69 -20.32 6.80
CA GLN A 80 13.10 -21.00 8.03
C GLN A 80 13.68 -20.06 9.12
N PRO A 81 14.66 -19.17 8.84
CA PRO A 81 15.22 -18.31 9.87
C PRO A 81 14.20 -17.29 10.40
N LYS A 82 13.30 -16.78 9.53
CA LYS A 82 12.23 -15.86 9.93
C LYS A 82 11.18 -16.57 10.77
N MET A 83 10.84 -17.81 10.42
CA MET A 83 9.93 -18.66 11.20
C MET A 83 10.47 -18.96 12.60
N LYS A 84 11.79 -19.16 12.75
CA LYS A 84 12.41 -19.34 14.06
C LYS A 84 12.29 -18.08 14.92
N LYS A 85 12.63 -16.91 14.38
CA LYS A 85 12.48 -15.61 15.08
C LYS A 85 11.02 -15.33 15.46
N LEU A 86 10.08 -15.70 14.59
CA LEU A 86 8.65 -15.55 14.88
C LEU A 86 8.22 -16.45 16.04
N LYS A 87 8.67 -17.71 16.09
CA LYS A 87 8.40 -18.61 17.22
C LYS A 87 8.94 -18.05 18.53
N GLU A 88 10.18 -17.58 18.56
CA GLU A 88 10.80 -16.96 19.73
C GLU A 88 10.02 -15.72 20.20
N LYS A 89 9.55 -14.90 19.25
CA LYS A 89 8.72 -13.71 19.56
C LYS A 89 7.37 -14.10 20.15
N ILE A 90 6.71 -15.12 19.59
CA ILE A 90 5.43 -15.64 20.12
C ILE A 90 5.62 -16.20 21.52
N GLU A 91 6.70 -16.92 21.76
CA GLU A 91 7.01 -17.51 23.06
C GLU A 91 7.29 -16.44 24.12
N ARG A 92 8.05 -15.40 23.77
CA ARG A 92 8.21 -14.20 24.61
C ARG A 92 6.87 -13.52 24.92
N MET A 93 6.02 -13.32 23.92
CA MET A 93 4.70 -12.71 24.12
C MET A 93 3.78 -13.56 24.99
N LYS A 94 3.90 -14.90 24.95
CA LYS A 94 3.14 -15.79 25.84
C LYS A 94 3.65 -15.76 27.28
N GLN A 95 4.95 -15.60 27.47
CA GLN A 95 5.56 -15.40 28.80
C GLN A 95 5.22 -14.01 29.35
N GLU A 96 5.10 -13.00 28.47
CA GLU A 96 4.43 -11.73 28.72
C GLU A 96 2.91 -11.94 28.80
N GLN A 97 2.44 -12.88 29.65
CA GLN A 97 1.05 -12.92 30.12
C GLN A 97 0.62 -11.48 30.48
N PRO A 98 -0.67 -11.11 30.35
CA PRO A 98 -1.11 -9.83 30.89
C PRO A 98 -0.60 -9.78 32.33
N SER A 99 0.34 -8.88 32.62
CA SER A 99 0.92 -8.77 33.95
C SER A 99 -0.24 -8.65 34.94
N ALA A 100 -0.06 -9.11 36.18
CA ALA A 100 -1.07 -8.91 37.22
C ALA A 100 -1.54 -7.44 37.23
N GLU A 101 -0.62 -6.51 36.98
CA GLU A 101 -0.88 -5.08 36.78
C GLU A 101 -1.85 -4.74 35.63
N LYS A 102 -1.76 -5.42 34.47
CA LYS A 102 -2.70 -5.23 33.35
C LYS A 102 -4.10 -5.78 33.68
N ALA A 103 -4.18 -6.88 34.41
CA ALA A 103 -5.44 -7.45 34.87
C ALA A 103 -6.11 -6.54 35.93
N GLU A 104 -5.33 -6.07 36.90
CA GLU A 104 -5.77 -5.10 37.91
C GLU A 104 -6.19 -3.77 37.28
N PHE A 105 -5.43 -3.26 36.31
CA PHE A 105 -5.80 -2.08 35.53
C PHE A 105 -7.13 -2.29 34.81
N PHE A 106 -7.31 -3.41 34.14
CA PHE A 106 -8.56 -3.70 33.42
C PHE A 106 -9.76 -3.80 34.36
N GLU A 107 -9.62 -4.40 35.53
CA GLU A 107 -10.68 -4.42 36.55
C GLU A 107 -10.97 -3.02 37.12
N SER A 108 -9.95 -2.21 37.36
CA SER A 108 -10.13 -0.82 37.79
C SER A 108 -10.85 0.03 36.73
N PHE A 109 -10.54 -0.21 35.45
CA PHE A 109 -11.17 0.44 34.31
C PHE A 109 -12.64 0.04 34.18
N LYS A 110 -12.96 -1.26 34.30
CA LYS A 110 -14.35 -1.74 34.32
C LYS A 110 -15.18 -1.05 35.41
N ARG A 111 -14.67 -1.01 36.65
CA ARG A 111 -15.35 -0.35 37.78
C ARG A 111 -15.63 1.13 37.48
N THR A 112 -14.67 1.82 36.88
CA THR A 112 -14.81 3.25 36.52
C THR A 112 -15.88 3.44 35.44
N MET A 113 -15.88 2.60 34.41
CA MET A 113 -16.85 2.68 33.31
C MET A 113 -18.27 2.31 33.76
N ASP A 114 -18.42 1.31 34.63
CA ASP A 114 -19.72 0.94 35.20
C ASP A 114 -20.25 1.99 36.18
N ALA A 115 -19.38 2.73 36.88
CA ALA A 115 -19.80 3.84 37.75
C ALA A 115 -20.37 5.04 36.97
N HIS A 116 -19.92 5.24 35.73
CA HIS A 116 -20.40 6.33 34.85
C HIS A 116 -21.47 5.86 33.87
N ARG A 117 -21.97 4.62 34.02
CA ARG A 117 -22.90 4.00 33.08
C ARG A 117 -24.36 4.32 33.44
N PRO A 118 -25.19 4.70 32.45
CA PRO A 118 -26.65 4.66 32.57
C PRO A 118 -27.17 3.22 32.64
N GLU A 119 -28.18 2.97 33.48
CA GLU A 119 -28.74 1.63 33.68
C GLU A 119 -29.22 0.97 32.37
N GLY A 120 -28.91 -0.32 32.17
CA GLY A 120 -29.49 -1.15 31.12
C GLY A 120 -28.64 -1.46 29.88
N ARG A 121 -27.36 -1.05 29.80
CA ARG A 121 -26.44 -1.47 28.70
C ARG A 121 -25.26 -2.25 29.26
N LYS A 122 -24.81 -3.32 28.61
CA LYS A 122 -23.51 -3.99 28.89
C LYS A 122 -22.54 -3.70 27.73
N LEU A 123 -21.26 -3.51 28.04
CA LEU A 123 -20.19 -3.13 27.06
C LEU A 123 -19.30 -4.35 26.77
N TYR A 124 -19.29 -5.29 27.69
CA TYR A 124 -18.50 -6.51 27.62
C TYR A 124 -19.43 -7.67 27.96
N GLU A 125 -19.40 -8.72 27.15
CA GLU A 125 -20.10 -9.98 27.45
C GLU A 125 -19.29 -10.78 28.48
N HIS A 126 -19.98 -11.59 29.28
CA HIS A 126 -19.37 -12.52 30.23
C HIS A 126 -18.91 -13.79 29.54
#